data_AF-A0A6A6PRN4-F1
#
_entry.id   AF-A0A6A6PRN4-F1
#
_cell.length_a   1.000
_cell.length_b   1.000
_cell.length_c   1.000
_cell.angle_alpha   90.00
_cell.angle_beta   90.00
_cell.angle_gamma   90.00
#
_symmetry.space_group_name_H-M   'P 1'
#
loop_
_entity.id
_entity.type
_entity.pdbx_description
1 polymer ?
#
loop_
_entity_poly.entity_id
_entity_poly.type
_entity_poly.pdbx_seq_one_letter_code
_entity_poly.pdbx_strand_id
1 'polypeptide(L)'
;MPASCTDIRAALALCLQQSDCVMIHRNTPADCLRPPLSDTLPTQCQQLKHGYGQCKRGQIDMRKRFRGNKPISTSTELEGGGERKTAGMLYAGKPAFGTEGTDGREMEARGGEGDAEYERFVRNDGIEDIRRKK
;
A
#
# COMPACT_ATOMS: atom_id res chain seq x y z
N MET A 1 6.13 -0.77 -21.55
CA MET A 1 5.08 0.07 -22.16
C MET A 1 4.01 0.33 -21.11
N PRO A 2 3.46 1.56 -20.98
CA PRO A 2 2.50 1.86 -19.93
C PRO A 2 1.33 0.88 -20.04
N ALA A 3 1.05 0.11 -18.98
CA ALA A 3 -0.03 -0.87 -18.98
C ALA A 3 -1.33 -0.18 -19.42
N SER A 4 -1.83 -0.57 -20.60
CA SER A 4 -3.12 -0.12 -21.07
C SER A 4 -4.18 -0.63 -20.12
N CYS A 5 -5.20 0.17 -19.80
CA CYS A 5 -6.33 -0.28 -18.96
C CYS A 5 -7.19 -1.37 -19.65
N THR A 6 -6.65 -2.06 -20.66
CA THR A 6 -7.27 -3.14 -21.44
C THR A 6 -7.60 -4.32 -20.57
N ASP A 7 -6.67 -4.74 -19.70
CA ASP A 7 -6.80 -5.98 -18.94
C ASP A 7 -7.86 -5.80 -17.84
N ILE A 8 -7.84 -4.65 -17.18
CA ILE A 8 -8.86 -4.25 -16.19
C ILE A 8 -10.23 -4.10 -16.87
N ARG A 9 -10.27 -3.55 -18.09
CA ARG A 9 -11.52 -3.44 -18.85
C ARG A 9 -12.08 -4.81 -19.22
N ALA A 10 -11.22 -5.74 -19.64
CA ALA A 10 -11.62 -7.11 -19.97
C ALA A 10 -12.13 -7.84 -18.73
N ALA A 11 -11.42 -7.75 -17.60
CA ALA A 11 -11.86 -8.31 -16.32
C ALA A 11 -13.20 -7.73 -15.86
N LEU A 12 -13.39 -6.41 -15.99
CA LEU A 12 -14.64 -5.74 -15.65
C LEU A 12 -15.80 -6.20 -16.56
N ALA A 13 -15.54 -6.36 -17.86
CA ALA A 13 -16.55 -6.86 -18.79
C ALA A 13 -17.00 -8.29 -18.45
N LEU A 14 -16.06 -9.18 -18.12
CA LEU A 14 -16.37 -10.53 -17.66
C LEU A 14 -17.18 -10.52 -16.36
N CYS A 15 -16.81 -9.66 -15.41
CA CYS A 15 -17.53 -9.51 -14.14
C CYS A 15 -18.98 -9.04 -14.37
N LEU A 16 -19.20 -8.06 -15.25
CA LEU A 16 -20.54 -7.58 -15.57
C LEU A 16 -21.39 -8.64 -16.28
N GLN A 17 -20.79 -9.45 -17.17
CA GLN A 17 -21.50 -10.55 -17.84
C GLN A 17 -22.02 -11.60 -16.86
N GLN A 18 -21.29 -11.85 -15.77
CA GLN A 18 -21.68 -12.78 -14.70
C GLN A 18 -22.56 -12.14 -13.61
N SER A 19 -22.82 -10.83 -13.68
CA SER A 19 -23.59 -10.12 -12.67
C SER A 19 -25.09 -10.16 -12.96
N ASP A 20 -25.89 -10.16 -11.89
CA ASP A 20 -27.36 -10.16 -11.96
C ASP A 20 -27.92 -8.96 -12.73
N CYS A 21 -27.21 -7.82 -12.72
CA CYS A 21 -27.59 -6.62 -13.46
C CYS A 21 -27.74 -6.87 -14.98
N VAL A 22 -26.85 -7.69 -15.56
CA VAL A 22 -26.89 -8.02 -16.99
C VAL A 22 -27.67 -9.31 -17.23
N MET A 23 -27.48 -10.34 -16.39
CA MET A 23 -28.14 -11.64 -16.60
C MET A 23 -29.64 -11.63 -16.30
N ILE A 24 -30.06 -11.02 -15.19
CA ILE A 24 -31.44 -11.04 -14.72
C ILE A 24 -32.18 -9.80 -15.22
N HIS A 25 -31.62 -8.61 -14.94
CA HIS A 25 -32.29 -7.34 -15.26
C HIS A 25 -32.12 -6.91 -16.72
N ARG A 26 -31.24 -7.56 -17.48
CA ARG A 26 -30.98 -7.29 -18.91
C ARG A 26 -30.62 -5.84 -19.22
N ASN A 27 -30.02 -5.15 -18.24
CA ASN A 27 -29.54 -3.79 -18.44
C ASN A 27 -28.26 -3.79 -19.28
N THR A 28 -27.96 -2.67 -19.92
CA THR A 28 -26.68 -2.53 -20.60
C THR A 28 -25.55 -2.48 -19.56
N PRO A 29 -24.35 -3.03 -19.86
CA PRO A 29 -23.21 -2.96 -18.93
C PRO A 29 -22.84 -1.53 -18.54
N ALA A 30 -23.14 -0.55 -19.40
CA ALA A 30 -22.93 0.87 -19.12
C ALA A 30 -23.91 1.41 -18.06
N ASP A 31 -25.16 0.95 -18.08
CA ASP A 31 -26.18 1.35 -17.10
C ASP A 31 -25.92 0.71 -15.73
N CYS A 32 -25.40 -0.52 -15.69
CA CYS A 32 -24.99 -1.18 -14.45
C CYS A 32 -23.91 -0.41 -13.66
N LEU A 33 -23.08 0.40 -14.34
CA LEU A 33 -22.02 1.16 -13.69
C LEU A 33 -22.50 2.49 -13.09
N ARG A 34 -23.71 2.94 -13.44
CA ARG A 34 -24.31 4.19 -12.97
C ARG A 34 -25.06 3.97 -11.64
N PRO A 35 -25.08 4.97 -10.74
CA PRO A 35 -25.99 4.94 -9.59
C PRO A 35 -27.44 4.93 -10.09
N PRO A 36 -28.37 4.20 -9.43
CA PRO A 36 -28.26 3.49 -8.14
C PRO A 36 -27.77 2.03 -8.25
N LEU A 37 -27.64 1.51 -9.47
CA LEU A 37 -27.42 0.07 -9.69
C LEU A 37 -25.97 -0.36 -9.45
N SER A 38 -25.05 0.59 -9.39
CA SER A 38 -23.65 0.28 -9.09
C SER A 38 -23.41 -0.31 -7.71
N ASP A 39 -24.31 -0.03 -6.77
CA ASP A 39 -24.13 -0.38 -5.37
C ASP A 39 -24.70 -1.78 -5.06
N THR A 40 -25.58 -2.28 -5.93
CA THR A 40 -26.12 -3.64 -5.87
C THR A 40 -25.23 -4.68 -6.56
N LEU A 41 -24.21 -4.22 -7.31
CA LEU A 41 -23.25 -5.12 -7.96
C LEU A 41 -22.40 -5.86 -6.92
N PRO A 42 -21.92 -7.08 -7.25
CA PRO A 42 -21.04 -7.83 -6.36
C PRO A 42 -19.73 -7.07 -6.09
N THR A 43 -19.16 -7.29 -4.90
CA THR A 43 -17.97 -6.59 -4.40
C THR A 43 -16.78 -6.67 -5.36
N GLN A 44 -16.61 -7.80 -6.05
CA GLN A 44 -15.58 -7.98 -7.09
C GLN A 44 -15.75 -6.98 -8.24
N CYS A 45 -16.97 -6.79 -8.75
CA CYS A 45 -17.22 -5.83 -9.83
C CYS A 45 -17.06 -4.39 -9.35
N GLN A 46 -17.39 -4.09 -8.09
CA GLN A 46 -17.17 -2.78 -7.49
C GLN A 46 -15.66 -2.45 -7.37
N GLN A 47 -14.85 -3.43 -6.97
CA GLN A 47 -13.38 -3.29 -6.93
C GLN A 47 -12.81 -3.04 -8.34
N LEU A 48 -13.26 -3.80 -9.33
CA LEU A 48 -12.84 -3.62 -10.73
C LEU A 48 -13.26 -2.24 -11.29
N LYS A 49 -14.47 -1.76 -10.95
CA LYS A 49 -14.95 -0.41 -11.29
C LYS A 49 -14.01 0.66 -10.71
N HIS A 50 -13.66 0.53 -9.44
CA HIS A 50 -12.74 1.45 -8.77
C HIS A 50 -11.34 1.42 -9.42
N GLY A 51 -10.79 0.22 -9.63
CA GLY A 51 -9.49 0.03 -10.27
C GLY A 51 -9.44 0.56 -11.71
N TYR A 52 -10.51 0.38 -12.50
CA TYR A 52 -10.63 0.95 -13.84
C TYR A 52 -10.64 2.48 -13.81
N GLY A 53 -11.37 3.08 -12.86
CA GLY A 53 -11.38 4.53 -12.65
C GLY A 53 -10.00 5.09 -12.28
N GLN A 54 -9.26 4.40 -11.41
CA GLN A 54 -7.88 4.77 -11.08
C GLN A 54 -6.94 4.63 -12.28
N CYS A 55 -7.07 3.56 -13.05
CA CYS A 55 -6.26 3.34 -14.24
C CYS A 55 -6.46 4.44 -15.29
N LYS A 56 -7.72 4.79 -15.57
CA LYS A 56 -8.05 5.90 -16.47
C LYS A 56 -7.51 7.24 -15.98
N ARG A 57 -7.62 7.52 -14.68
CA ARG A 57 -7.02 8.74 -14.08
C ARG A 57 -5.50 8.75 -14.23
N GLY A 58 -4.84 7.60 -14.04
CA GLY A 58 -3.39 7.45 -14.21
C GLY A 58 -2.90 7.65 -15.65
N GLN A 59 -3.73 7.30 -16.65
CA GLN A 59 -3.42 7.59 -18.06
C GLN A 59 -3.52 9.09 -18.38
N ILE A 60 -4.46 9.81 -17.76
CA ILE A 60 -4.66 11.24 -18.01
C ILE A 60 -3.60 12.07 -17.24
N ASP A 61 -3.21 11.65 -16.04
CA ASP A 61 -2.23 12.33 -15.20
C ASP A 61 -0.80 12.28 -15.77
N MET A 62 -0.28 13.45 -16.15
CA MET A 62 1.07 13.62 -16.71
C MET A 62 2.18 13.07 -15.79
N ARG A 63 2.01 13.14 -14.47
CA ARG A 63 3.01 12.66 -13.51
C ARG A 63 3.16 11.14 -13.52
N LYS A 64 2.09 10.43 -13.89
CA LYS A 64 2.01 8.96 -13.91
C LYS A 64 2.28 8.35 -15.28
N ARG A 65 2.24 9.14 -16.36
CA ARG A 65 2.58 8.69 -17.73
C ARG A 65 4.02 8.20 -17.86
N PHE A 66 4.97 8.82 -17.16
CA PHE A 66 6.39 8.46 -17.23
C PHE A 66 6.76 7.24 -16.40
N ARG A 67 6.15 7.08 -15.22
CA ARG A 67 6.43 5.95 -14.32
C ARG A 67 5.59 4.71 -14.63
N GLY A 68 4.56 4.86 -15.46
CA GLY A 68 3.58 3.82 -15.75
C GLY A 68 2.55 3.72 -14.61
N ASN A 69 1.32 3.35 -14.98
CA ASN A 69 0.32 3.01 -13.98
C ASN A 69 0.70 1.66 -13.35
N LYS A 70 0.62 1.53 -12.02
CA LYS A 70 0.92 0.27 -11.33
C LYS A 70 -0.02 -0.83 -11.85
N PRO A 71 0.49 -2.02 -12.24
CA PRO A 71 -0.37 -3.11 -12.65
C PRO A 71 -1.26 -3.51 -11.48
N ILE A 72 -2.53 -3.80 -11.76
CA ILE A 72 -3.51 -4.15 -10.72
C ILE A 72 -3.02 -5.32 -9.86
N SER A 73 -2.26 -6.25 -10.45
CA SER A 73 -1.64 -7.40 -9.78
C SER A 73 -0.57 -7.04 -8.74
N THR A 74 -0.09 -5.79 -8.72
CA THR A 74 0.90 -5.27 -7.75
C THR A 74 0.30 -4.22 -6.82
N SER A 75 -1.02 -3.98 -6.92
CA SER A 75 -1.71 -3.12 -5.96
C SER A 75 -1.73 -3.84 -4.63
N THR A 76 -0.89 -3.39 -3.71
CA THR A 76 -0.80 -3.70 -2.27
C THR A 76 -2.13 -3.65 -1.49
N GLU A 77 -3.26 -3.44 -2.17
CA GLU A 77 -4.59 -3.26 -1.62
C GLU A 77 -5.43 -4.56 -1.70
N LEU A 78 -5.06 -5.52 -2.55
CA LEU A 78 -5.76 -6.82 -2.64
C LEU A 78 -5.11 -7.92 -1.79
N GLU A 79 -3.81 -7.80 -1.52
CA GLU A 79 -3.04 -8.70 -0.66
C GLU A 79 -2.95 -8.07 0.73
N GLY A 80 -3.89 -8.43 1.61
CA GLY A 80 -3.88 -8.02 3.00
C GLY A 80 -2.56 -8.39 3.67
N GLY A 81 -1.71 -7.38 3.93
CA GLY A 81 -0.62 -7.41 4.90
C GLY A 81 0.55 -8.34 4.55
N GLY A 82 1.67 -7.76 4.10
CA GLY A 82 2.93 -8.51 4.11
C GLY A 82 4.01 -8.00 3.17
N GLU A 83 4.51 -6.79 3.40
CA GLU A 83 5.95 -6.46 3.34
C GLU A 83 6.09 -4.95 3.51
N ARG A 84 6.13 -4.49 4.78
CA ARG A 84 6.97 -3.34 5.08
C ARG A 84 8.41 -3.84 4.92
N LYS A 85 8.88 -3.94 3.66
CA LYS A 85 10.32 -3.85 3.43
C LYS A 85 10.72 -2.54 4.07
N THR A 86 11.43 -2.68 5.18
CA THR A 86 12.12 -1.63 5.94
C THR A 86 12.32 -0.43 5.03
N ALA A 87 11.58 0.65 5.29
CA ALA A 87 11.74 1.88 4.55
C ALA A 87 13.21 2.25 4.64
N GLY A 88 13.96 1.94 3.58
CA GLY A 88 15.35 2.33 3.47
C GLY A 88 15.34 3.83 3.58
N MET A 89 15.91 4.34 4.67
CA MET A 89 16.02 5.77 4.89
C MET A 89 16.63 6.39 3.63
N LEU A 90 15.97 7.40 3.08
CA LEU A 90 16.39 8.09 1.85
C LEU A 90 17.74 8.82 2.00
N TYR A 91 18.31 8.79 3.20
CA TYR A 91 19.63 9.32 3.50
C TYR A 91 20.42 8.33 4.35
N ALA A 92 21.74 8.33 4.20
CA ALA A 92 22.72 7.35 4.72
C ALA A 92 22.87 7.29 6.25
N GLY A 93 21.78 7.46 7.01
CA GLY A 93 21.72 7.18 8.44
C GLY A 93 21.49 5.70 8.68
N LYS A 94 22.43 5.04 9.36
CA LYS A 94 22.20 3.71 9.92
C LYS A 94 21.12 3.82 11.01
N PRO A 95 20.12 2.92 11.05
CA PRO A 95 19.09 2.97 12.07
C PRO A 95 19.70 2.78 13.45
N ALA A 96 19.30 3.62 14.42
CA ALA A 96 19.79 3.56 15.79
C ALA A 96 19.33 2.29 16.54
N PHE A 97 18.28 1.60 16.05
CA PHE A 97 17.74 0.39 16.63
C PHE A 97 17.45 -0.61 15.52
N GLY A 98 18.06 -1.80 15.60
CA GLY A 98 17.63 -2.94 14.81
C GLY A 98 16.35 -3.50 15.42
N THR A 99 15.25 -3.48 14.68
CA THR A 99 14.05 -4.22 15.08
C THR A 99 14.22 -5.66 14.60
N GLU A 100 14.91 -6.48 15.38
CA GLU A 100 14.66 -7.92 15.33
C GLU A 100 13.27 -8.17 15.95
N GLY A 101 12.46 -8.97 15.27
CA GLY A 101 11.11 -9.30 15.74
C GLY A 101 11.19 -9.93 17.13
N THR A 102 10.34 -9.46 18.05
CA THR A 102 10.31 -9.99 19.41
C THR A 102 9.27 -11.11 19.51
N ASP A 103 9.73 -12.35 19.50
CA ASP A 103 8.95 -13.51 19.95
C ASP A 103 8.92 -13.58 21.48
N GLY A 104 8.19 -12.64 22.09
CA GLY A 104 7.42 -12.83 23.34
C GLY A 104 8.08 -13.51 24.56
N ARG A 105 9.41 -13.53 24.70
CA ARG A 105 10.10 -13.88 25.94
C ARG A 105 11.20 -12.88 26.24
N GLU A 106 11.09 -12.28 27.41
CA GLU A 106 12.01 -11.30 27.97
C GLU A 106 13.44 -11.87 27.95
N MET A 107 14.34 -11.24 27.20
CA MET A 107 15.76 -11.60 27.21
C MET A 107 16.58 -10.35 27.49
N GLU A 108 17.24 -10.37 28.64
CA GLU A 108 18.18 -9.37 29.12
C GLU A 108 19.25 -9.07 28.08
N ALA A 109 19.57 -7.79 27.94
CA ALA A 109 20.56 -7.27 27.00
C ALA A 109 21.93 -7.91 27.26
N ARG A 110 22.28 -8.93 26.46
CA ARG A 110 23.64 -9.44 26.41
C ARG A 110 24.46 -8.50 25.53
N GLY A 111 25.27 -7.68 26.19
CA GLY A 111 26.09 -6.62 25.61
C GLY A 111 27.02 -7.10 24.49
N GLY A 112 27.14 -6.26 23.46
CA GLY A 112 28.22 -6.28 22.48
C GLY A 112 29.25 -5.22 22.84
N GLU A 113 30.49 -5.65 23.00
CA GLU A 113 31.65 -4.89 23.45
C GLU A 113 31.99 -3.68 22.58
N GLY A 114 32.34 -2.60 23.27
CA GLY A 114 32.79 -1.32 22.77
C GLY A 114 32.48 -0.30 23.84
N ASP A 115 33.46 -0.05 24.71
CA ASP A 115 33.48 0.86 25.87
C ASP A 115 33.23 2.33 25.49
N ALA A 116 32.10 2.59 24.87
CA ALA A 116 31.56 3.92 24.69
C ALA A 116 30.81 4.29 25.98
N GLU A 117 31.53 4.83 26.96
CA GLU A 117 30.90 5.35 28.17
C GLU A 117 29.86 6.42 27.77
N TYR A 118 28.62 6.29 28.24
CA TYR A 118 27.53 7.21 27.94
C TYR A 118 27.16 8.00 29.18
N GLU A 119 26.93 9.30 29.04
CA GLU A 119 26.52 10.17 30.13
C GLU A 119 25.10 10.70 29.92
N ARG A 120 24.38 10.86 31.03
CA ARG A 120 23.04 11.44 31.06
C ARG A 120 23.17 12.96 31.22
N PHE A 121 22.55 13.71 30.31
CA PHE A 121 22.48 15.17 30.41
C PHE A 121 21.02 15.62 30.47
N VAL A 122 20.77 16.71 31.18
CA VAL A 122 19.43 17.31 31.28
C VAL A 122 19.40 18.50 30.32
N ARG A 123 18.44 18.48 29.39
CA ARG A 123 18.16 19.64 28.52
C ARG A 123 17.63 20.81 29.35
N ASN A 124 17.74 22.03 28.80
CA ASN A 124 17.14 23.23 29.42
C ASN A 124 15.61 23.08 29.66
N ASP A 125 14.96 22.17 28.93
CA ASP A 125 13.54 21.84 29.04
C ASP A 125 13.25 20.80 30.15
N GLY A 126 14.26 20.36 30.92
CA GLY A 126 14.12 19.40 32.02
C GLY A 126 14.06 17.92 31.62
N ILE A 127 14.20 17.60 30.32
CA ILE A 127 14.18 16.23 29.81
C ILE A 127 15.59 15.63 29.86
N GLU A 128 15.71 14.43 30.41
CA GLU A 128 16.96 13.67 30.48
C GLU A 128 17.20 12.87 29.19
N ASP A 129 18.35 13.09 28.55
CA ASP A 129 18.79 12.35 27.37
C ASP A 129 20.19 11.77 27.59
N ILE A 130 20.56 10.76 26.80
CA ILE A 130 21.83 10.06 26.90
C ILE A 130 22.72 10.44 25.72
N ARG A 131 23.96 10.85 25.99
CA ARG A 131 24.97 11.17 24.97
C ARG A 131 26.19 10.26 25.14
N ARG A 132 26.77 9.86 24.00
CA ARG A 132 28.06 9.15 23.97
C ARG A 132 29.19 10.07 24.42
N LYS A 133 30.00 9.68 25.41
CA LYS A 133 31.24 10.38 25.75
C LYS A 133 32.19 10.30 24.56
N LYS A 134 32.91 11.40 24.32
CA LYS A 134 33.85 11.52 23.22
C LYS A 134 35.18 10.86 23.57
#